data_AF-A0A6A6IWL3-F1
#
_entry.id   AF-A0A6A6IWL3-F1
#
_cell.length_a   1.000
_cell.length_b   1.000
_cell.length_c   1.000
_cell.angle_alpha   90.00
_cell.angle_beta   90.00
_cell.angle_gamma   90.00
#
_symmetry.space_group_name_H-M   'P 1'
#
loop_
_entity.id
_entity.type
_entity.pdbx_description
1 polymer ?
#
loop_
_entity_poly.entity_id
_entity_poly.type
_entity_poly.pdbx_seq_one_letter_code
_entity_poly.pdbx_strand_id
1 'polypeptide(L)'
;MGFLGAEILLNSYMLISSESDFDLAAQKLVEAGFRPAPWSYGIIDPHLIPDDEIGRRINPMENPGYRMLDDNSVRFQFPAGFSGPGRVVLLRSKYVGLSPPNDPSSMQRFHCHQNLYYPDKALLLESFIRTLLQDSPGFWRDSLTGWAISYVYGLLMVEDTVLDSCDEESVRLWFNEKIRRGKGGLDRTTVSKRVGKGQALTK
;
A
#
# COMPACT_ATOMS: atom_id res chain seq x y z
N MET A 1 12.77 -1.15 -9.84
CA MET A 1 12.84 -0.16 -8.74
C MET A 1 12.42 -0.86 -7.46
N GLY A 2 13.32 -1.67 -6.90
CA GLY A 2 13.19 -2.22 -5.56
C GLY A 2 14.23 -1.50 -4.71
N PHE A 3 13.84 -0.38 -4.10
CA PHE A 3 14.62 0.20 -3.01
C PHE A 3 13.80 -0.01 -1.75
N LEU A 4 14.48 -0.53 -0.71
CA LEU A 4 14.04 -0.74 0.67
C LEU A 4 13.66 -2.19 1.06
N GLY A 5 14.67 -3.06 1.11
CA GLY A 5 14.99 -3.86 2.32
C GLY A 5 14.00 -4.90 2.84
N ALA A 6 12.83 -5.05 2.24
CA ALA A 6 11.99 -6.23 2.29
C ALA A 6 11.47 -6.39 0.86
N GLU A 7 11.79 -7.52 0.24
CA GLU A 7 11.04 -7.97 -0.92
C GLU A 7 9.63 -8.24 -0.42
N ILE A 8 8.78 -7.20 -0.44
CA ILE A 8 7.35 -7.39 -0.25
C ILE A 8 6.99 -8.33 -1.41
N LEU A 9 6.46 -9.51 -1.10
CA LEU A 9 6.20 -10.61 -2.03
C LEU A 9 5.44 -10.21 -3.32
N LEU A 10 4.89 -9.00 -3.39
CA LEU A 10 4.06 -8.50 -4.46
C LEU A 10 4.50 -7.07 -4.86
N ASN A 11 5.30 -6.97 -5.91
CA ASN A 11 5.63 -5.69 -6.56
C ASN A 11 4.35 -5.13 -7.22
N SER A 12 3.59 -4.29 -6.53
CA SER A 12 2.35 -3.74 -7.08
C SER A 12 2.31 -2.22 -6.97
N TYR A 13 1.86 -1.55 -8.03
CA TYR A 13 1.51 -0.14 -8.05
C TYR A 13 0.05 0.00 -7.65
N MET A 14 -0.21 0.64 -6.52
CA MET A 14 -1.56 0.93 -6.06
C MET A 14 -1.98 2.31 -6.55
N LEU A 15 -3.04 2.34 -7.35
CA LEU A 15 -3.64 3.55 -7.89
C LEU A 15 -5.00 3.76 -7.25
N ILE A 16 -5.36 5.01 -7.02
CA ILE A 16 -6.64 5.39 -6.44
C ILE A 16 -7.27 6.43 -7.35
N SER A 17 -8.47 6.15 -7.84
CA SER A 17 -9.31 7.11 -8.55
C SER A 17 -10.36 7.68 -7.60
N SER A 18 -11.04 8.75 -8.01
CA SER A 18 -12.31 9.13 -7.38
C SER A 18 -13.28 7.96 -7.42
N GLU A 19 -14.12 7.81 -6.40
CA GLU A 19 -15.06 6.69 -6.32
C GLU A 19 -16.02 6.65 -7.51
N SER A 20 -16.47 7.82 -7.99
CA SER A 20 -17.34 7.95 -9.17
C SER A 20 -16.68 7.48 -10.46
N ASP A 21 -15.35 7.50 -10.51
CA ASP A 21 -14.57 7.25 -11.71
C ASP A 21 -13.92 5.87 -11.68
N PHE A 22 -14.18 5.05 -10.66
CA PHE A 22 -13.53 3.76 -10.46
C PHE A 22 -13.70 2.83 -11.67
N ASP A 23 -14.93 2.65 -12.15
CA ASP A 23 -15.22 1.77 -13.29
C ASP A 23 -14.64 2.34 -14.60
N LEU A 24 -14.69 3.67 -14.77
CA LEU A 24 -14.10 4.35 -15.92
C LEU A 24 -12.56 4.23 -15.92
N ALA A 25 -11.92 4.36 -14.76
CA ALA A 25 -10.48 4.20 -14.62
C ALA A 25 -10.05 2.75 -14.91
N ALA A 26 -10.83 1.77 -14.44
CA ALA A 26 -10.61 0.36 -14.77
C ALA A 26 -10.71 0.12 -16.29
N GLN A 27 -11.75 0.67 -16.94
CA GLN A 27 -11.91 0.58 -18.39
C GLN A 27 -10.74 1.22 -19.13
N LYS A 28 -10.30 2.42 -18.72
CA LYS A 28 -9.15 3.11 -19.35
C LYS A 28 -7.85 2.33 -19.22
N LEU A 29 -7.64 1.60 -18.13
CA LEU A 29 -6.48 0.71 -18.00
C LEU A 29 -6.55 -0.42 -19.03
N VAL A 30 -7.72 -1.04 -19.24
CA VAL A 30 -7.91 -2.06 -20.28
C VAL A 30 -7.66 -1.48 -21.68
N GLU A 31 -8.21 -0.31 -21.99
CA GLU A 31 -7.99 0.39 -23.27
C GLU A 31 -6.51 0.75 -23.50
N ALA A 32 -5.77 1.04 -22.43
CA ALA A 32 -4.33 1.26 -22.48
C ALA A 32 -3.50 -0.04 -22.58
N GLY A 33 -4.16 -1.20 -22.71
CA GLY A 33 -3.53 -2.50 -22.92
C GLY A 33 -3.14 -3.23 -21.64
N PHE A 34 -3.52 -2.75 -20.45
CA PHE A 34 -3.36 -3.50 -19.22
C PHE A 34 -4.28 -4.73 -19.23
N ARG A 35 -3.77 -5.86 -18.76
CA ARG A 35 -4.46 -7.15 -18.84
C ARG A 35 -5.09 -7.48 -17.49
N PRO A 36 -6.40 -7.81 -17.41
CA PRO A 36 -7.02 -8.19 -16.15
C PRO A 36 -6.30 -9.34 -15.43
N ALA A 37 -6.12 -9.20 -14.11
CA ALA A 37 -5.51 -10.19 -13.23
C ALA A 37 -6.53 -10.55 -12.13
N PRO A 38 -7.56 -11.36 -12.43
CA PRO A 38 -8.73 -11.51 -11.56
C PRO A 38 -8.42 -12.22 -10.22
N TRP A 39 -7.30 -12.95 -10.15
CA TRP A 39 -6.87 -13.63 -8.94
C TRP A 39 -6.58 -12.67 -7.77
N SER A 40 -6.61 -13.22 -6.56
CA SER A 40 -6.37 -12.49 -5.32
C SER A 40 -5.03 -11.75 -5.34
N TYR A 41 -4.98 -10.58 -4.70
CA TYR A 41 -3.75 -9.86 -4.46
C TYR A 41 -2.69 -10.75 -3.82
N GLY A 42 -3.07 -11.62 -2.88
CA GLY A 42 -2.14 -12.53 -2.20
C GLY A 42 -1.50 -13.61 -3.07
N ILE A 43 -1.88 -13.71 -4.35
CA ILE A 43 -1.48 -14.80 -5.25
C ILE A 43 -0.62 -14.24 -6.38
N ILE A 44 0.48 -14.95 -6.70
CA ILE A 44 1.29 -14.72 -7.90
C ILE A 44 0.49 -15.09 -9.16
N ASP A 45 1.01 -14.85 -10.36
CA ASP A 45 0.33 -15.33 -11.58
C ASP A 45 0.05 -16.85 -11.46
N PRO A 46 -1.23 -17.28 -11.49
CA PRO A 46 -1.59 -18.69 -11.32
C PRO A 46 -0.91 -19.61 -12.34
N HIS A 47 -0.54 -19.11 -13.51
CA HIS A 47 0.17 -19.87 -14.54
C HIS A 47 1.62 -20.19 -14.16
N LEU A 48 2.16 -19.51 -13.14
CA LEU A 48 3.49 -19.75 -12.59
C LEU A 48 3.48 -20.67 -11.36
N ILE A 49 2.30 -21.04 -10.87
CA ILE A 49 2.17 -21.97 -9.74
C ILE A 49 2.53 -23.38 -10.23
N PRO A 50 3.47 -24.08 -9.58
CA PRO A 50 3.81 -25.46 -9.93
C PRO A 50 2.60 -26.39 -9.82
N ASP A 51 2.46 -27.35 -10.74
CA ASP A 51 1.44 -28.40 -10.65
C ASP A 51 1.85 -29.53 -9.68
N ASP A 52 2.14 -29.15 -8.44
CA ASP A 52 2.42 -30.07 -7.33
C ASP A 52 1.27 -30.12 -6.32
N GLU A 53 1.42 -30.94 -5.27
CA GLU A 53 0.39 -31.09 -4.25
C GLU A 53 0.03 -29.78 -3.54
N ILE A 54 1.01 -28.88 -3.36
CA ILE A 54 0.81 -27.59 -2.71
C ILE A 54 0.10 -26.64 -3.69
N GLY A 55 0.55 -26.56 -4.94
CA GLY A 55 -0.03 -25.72 -5.98
C GLY A 55 -1.49 -26.06 -6.25
N ARG A 56 -1.86 -27.35 -6.29
CA ARG A 56 -3.25 -27.79 -6.49
C ARG A 56 -4.19 -27.43 -5.34
N ARG A 57 -3.67 -27.15 -4.14
CA ARG A 57 -4.47 -26.71 -2.98
C ARG A 57 -4.70 -25.20 -2.96
N ILE A 58 -3.98 -24.43 -3.79
CA ILE A 58 -4.13 -22.98 -3.86
C ILE A 58 -5.37 -22.65 -4.69
N ASN A 59 -6.36 -21.99 -4.09
CA ASN A 59 -7.41 -21.32 -4.83
C ASN A 59 -6.91 -19.93 -5.24
N PRO A 60 -6.60 -19.66 -6.52
CA PRO A 60 -6.04 -18.37 -6.91
C PRO A 60 -7.03 -17.21 -6.71
N MET A 61 -8.33 -17.50 -6.64
CA MET A 61 -9.36 -16.49 -6.47
C MET A 61 -9.62 -16.13 -5.01
N GLU A 62 -9.11 -16.93 -4.06
CA GLU A 62 -9.43 -16.75 -2.66
C GLU A 62 -8.18 -16.77 -1.79
N ASN A 63 -7.89 -15.61 -1.18
CA ASN A 63 -6.97 -15.54 -0.06
C ASN A 63 -7.65 -14.79 1.09
N PRO A 64 -8.10 -15.48 2.15
CA PRO A 64 -8.81 -14.84 3.26
C PRO A 64 -8.07 -13.66 3.88
N GLY A 65 -6.74 -13.69 3.88
CA GLY A 65 -5.91 -12.60 4.41
C GLY A 65 -5.89 -11.32 3.56
N TYR A 66 -6.47 -11.35 2.36
CA TYR A 66 -6.58 -10.22 1.43
C TYR A 66 -8.02 -9.97 0.95
N ARG A 67 -9.02 -10.70 1.48
CA ARG A 67 -10.40 -10.66 0.95
C ARG A 67 -10.96 -9.24 0.82
N MET A 68 -10.86 -8.42 1.87
CA MET A 68 -11.39 -7.05 1.81
C MET A 68 -10.65 -6.17 0.81
N LEU A 69 -9.34 -6.34 0.66
CA LEU A 69 -8.58 -5.69 -0.41
C LEU A 69 -9.07 -6.17 -1.78
N ASP A 70 -9.29 -7.47 -1.92
CA ASP A 70 -9.70 -8.08 -3.19
C ASP A 70 -11.09 -7.61 -3.63
N ASP A 71 -12.03 -7.50 -2.69
CA ASP A 71 -13.40 -7.01 -2.90
C ASP A 71 -13.45 -5.51 -3.23
N ASN A 72 -12.46 -4.73 -2.77
CA ASN A 72 -12.38 -3.29 -2.96
C ASN A 72 -11.35 -2.87 -4.02
N SER A 73 -10.95 -3.79 -4.89
CA SER A 73 -9.97 -3.50 -5.93
C SER A 73 -10.18 -4.29 -7.21
N VAL A 74 -9.67 -3.73 -8.31
CA VAL A 74 -9.44 -4.46 -9.56
C VAL A 74 -7.95 -4.45 -9.87
N ARG A 75 -7.47 -5.56 -10.42
CA ARG A 75 -6.05 -5.85 -10.54
C ARG A 75 -5.71 -6.13 -11.99
N PHE A 76 -4.54 -5.66 -12.41
CA PHE A 76 -4.06 -5.78 -13.79
C PHE A 76 -2.58 -6.16 -13.82
N GLN A 77 -2.23 -6.98 -14.82
CA GLN A 77 -0.87 -7.10 -15.30
C GLN A 77 -0.55 -5.96 -16.26
N PHE A 78 0.73 -5.62 -16.36
CA PHE A 78 1.20 -4.67 -17.37
C PHE A 78 0.91 -5.15 -18.82
N PRO A 79 0.85 -4.22 -19.78
CA PRO A 79 0.73 -4.56 -21.20
C PRO A 79 1.80 -5.54 -21.67
N ALA A 80 1.51 -6.25 -22.76
CA ALA A 80 2.49 -7.14 -23.38
C ALA A 80 3.76 -6.37 -23.76
N GLY A 81 4.93 -6.99 -23.57
CA GLY A 81 6.23 -6.36 -23.81
C GLY A 81 6.86 -5.66 -22.60
N PHE A 82 6.11 -5.47 -21.51
CA PHE A 82 6.67 -5.04 -20.22
C PHE A 82 7.07 -6.28 -19.39
N SER A 83 8.33 -6.34 -18.96
CA SER A 83 8.86 -7.42 -18.13
C SER A 83 8.72 -7.13 -16.64
N GLY A 84 8.27 -8.11 -15.87
CA GLY A 84 8.36 -8.10 -14.40
C GLY A 84 7.09 -8.64 -13.74
N PRO A 85 7.17 -9.05 -12.46
CA PRO A 85 6.02 -9.52 -11.68
C PRO A 85 5.10 -8.38 -11.22
N GLY A 86 5.29 -7.18 -11.78
CA GLY A 86 4.59 -5.96 -11.45
C GLY A 86 3.09 -6.08 -11.71
N ARG A 87 2.25 -5.65 -10.76
CA ARG A 87 0.81 -5.47 -11.00
C ARG A 87 0.40 -4.02 -10.78
N VAL A 88 -0.69 -3.63 -11.42
CA VAL A 88 -1.43 -2.41 -11.07
C VAL A 88 -2.67 -2.84 -10.30
N VAL A 89 -2.90 -2.23 -9.15
CA VAL A 89 -4.07 -2.46 -8.30
C VAL A 89 -4.81 -1.14 -8.22
N LEU A 90 -6.00 -1.08 -8.81
CA LEU A 90 -6.89 0.07 -8.69
C LEU A 90 -7.77 -0.14 -7.47
N LEU A 91 -7.66 0.76 -6.49
CA LEU A 91 -8.37 0.71 -5.21
C LEU A 91 -9.56 1.67 -5.20
N ARG A 92 -10.64 1.28 -4.54
CA ARG A 92 -11.76 2.18 -4.23
C ARG A 92 -11.34 3.23 -3.22
N SER A 93 -11.60 4.51 -3.51
CA SER A 93 -11.18 5.60 -2.63
C SER A 93 -11.89 5.58 -1.28
N LYS A 94 -13.16 5.14 -1.25
CA LYS A 94 -13.90 4.95 0.01
C LYS A 94 -13.29 3.89 0.91
N TYR A 95 -12.77 2.81 0.33
CA TYR A 95 -12.13 1.75 1.10
C TYR A 95 -10.83 2.26 1.75
N VAL A 96 -9.99 3.00 1.03
CA VAL A 96 -8.72 3.49 1.60
C VAL A 96 -8.83 4.82 2.35
N GLY A 97 -10.01 5.46 2.35
CA GLY A 97 -10.21 6.77 2.97
C GLY A 97 -9.35 7.88 2.32
N LEU A 98 -9.00 7.73 1.05
CA LEU A 98 -8.11 8.62 0.31
C LEU A 98 -8.62 8.79 -1.11
N SER A 99 -8.78 10.03 -1.59
CA SER A 99 -9.21 10.34 -2.95
C SER A 99 -8.24 11.32 -3.61
N PRO A 100 -8.15 11.36 -4.95
CA PRO A 100 -7.45 12.42 -5.66
C PRO A 100 -7.96 13.81 -5.23
N PRO A 101 -7.09 14.83 -5.17
CA PRO A 101 -7.51 16.17 -4.78
C PRO A 101 -8.47 16.77 -5.81
N ASN A 102 -9.53 17.43 -5.34
CA ASN A 102 -10.58 18.04 -6.18
C ASN A 102 -10.70 19.55 -5.99
N ASP A 103 -9.92 20.14 -5.08
CA ASP A 103 -9.95 21.56 -4.75
C ASP A 103 -8.55 22.09 -4.35
N PRO A 104 -8.32 23.41 -4.35
CA PRO A 104 -7.01 23.97 -4.04
C PRO A 104 -6.49 23.65 -2.63
N SER A 105 -7.37 23.48 -1.64
CA SER A 105 -6.98 23.11 -0.27
C SER A 105 -6.51 21.67 -0.22
N SER A 106 -7.27 20.73 -0.81
CA SER A 106 -6.86 19.33 -0.88
C SER A 106 -5.55 19.16 -1.66
N MET A 107 -5.32 19.93 -2.73
CA MET A 107 -4.06 19.90 -3.48
C MET A 107 -2.81 20.20 -2.63
N GLN A 108 -2.93 20.97 -1.55
CA GLN A 108 -1.77 21.26 -0.67
C GLN A 108 -1.26 20.03 0.07
N ARG A 109 -2.09 18.99 0.20
CA ARG A 109 -1.74 17.70 0.84
C ARG A 109 -1.21 16.66 -0.16
N PHE A 110 -0.97 17.05 -1.41
CA PHE A 110 -0.43 16.18 -2.44
C PHE A 110 0.78 16.80 -3.14
N HIS A 111 1.77 15.97 -3.42
CA HIS A 111 2.80 16.28 -4.41
C HIS A 111 2.33 15.80 -5.78
N CYS A 112 2.22 16.71 -6.75
CA CYS A 112 1.91 16.35 -8.12
C CYS A 112 3.20 16.16 -8.93
N HIS A 113 3.35 14.98 -9.54
CA HIS A 113 4.40 14.72 -10.52
C HIS A 113 3.76 14.24 -11.81
N GLN A 114 3.90 15.04 -12.88
CA GLN A 114 3.16 14.87 -14.13
C GLN A 114 1.65 14.85 -13.88
N ASN A 115 1.02 13.67 -13.99
CA ASN A 115 -0.42 13.48 -13.81
C ASN A 115 -0.73 12.59 -12.59
N LEU A 116 0.26 12.33 -11.75
CA LEU A 116 0.13 11.49 -10.55
C LEU A 116 0.19 12.35 -9.29
N TYR A 117 -0.79 12.15 -8.43
CA TYR A 117 -0.89 12.83 -7.14
C TYR A 117 -0.45 11.89 -6.03
N TYR A 118 0.63 12.25 -5.35
CA TYR A 118 1.20 11.50 -4.24
C TYR A 118 0.78 12.18 -2.93
N PRO A 119 0.05 11.51 -2.03
CA PRO A 119 -0.33 12.09 -0.75
C PRO A 119 0.91 12.43 0.07
N ASP A 120 0.82 13.48 0.87
CA ASP A 120 1.84 13.75 1.88
C ASP A 120 1.92 12.60 2.91
N LYS A 121 2.99 12.61 3.70
CA LYS A 121 3.28 11.56 4.69
C LYS A 121 2.19 11.42 5.76
N ALA A 122 1.49 12.49 6.12
CA ALA A 122 0.43 12.47 7.13
C ALA A 122 -0.84 11.83 6.56
N LEU A 123 -1.24 12.25 5.37
CA LEU A 123 -2.41 11.75 4.66
C LEU A 123 -2.24 10.27 4.28
N LEU A 124 -1.04 9.87 3.85
CA LEU A 124 -0.73 8.47 3.57
C LEU A 124 -0.81 7.60 4.84
N LEU A 125 -0.25 8.09 5.95
CA LEU A 125 -0.31 7.38 7.24
C LEU A 125 -1.75 7.21 7.71
N GLU A 126 -2.53 8.30 7.66
CA GLU A 126 -3.95 8.31 8.00
C GLU A 126 -4.73 7.30 7.16
N SER A 127 -4.52 7.27 5.84
CA SER A 127 -5.16 6.30 4.93
C SER A 127 -4.84 4.85 5.31
N PHE A 128 -3.58 4.52 5.60
CA PHE A 128 -3.21 3.15 6.03
C PHE A 128 -3.90 2.76 7.35
N ILE A 129 -3.98 3.67 8.31
CA ILE A 129 -4.60 3.39 9.61
C ILE A 129 -6.12 3.27 9.48
N ARG A 130 -6.78 4.15 8.72
CA ARG A 130 -8.22 4.01 8.44
C ARG A 130 -8.52 2.67 7.79
N THR A 131 -7.75 2.31 6.77
CA THR A 131 -7.90 1.03 6.06
C THR A 131 -7.71 -0.16 6.99
N LEU A 132 -6.64 -0.19 7.81
CA LEU A 132 -6.38 -1.34 8.69
C LEU A 132 -7.40 -1.46 9.84
N LEU A 133 -7.99 -0.35 10.28
CA LEU A 133 -8.95 -0.37 11.39
C LEU A 133 -10.29 -0.99 10.98
N GLN A 134 -10.73 -0.75 9.74
CA GLN A 134 -11.93 -1.38 9.18
C GLN A 134 -11.67 -2.77 8.60
N ASP A 135 -10.41 -3.12 8.30
CA ASP A 135 -10.11 -4.42 7.69
C ASP A 135 -10.22 -5.59 8.68
N SER A 136 -10.55 -6.75 8.12
CA SER A 136 -10.50 -8.02 8.81
C SER A 136 -9.06 -8.40 9.21
N PRO A 137 -8.87 -9.13 10.32
CA PRO A 137 -7.56 -9.69 10.65
C PRO A 137 -7.02 -10.55 9.51
N GLY A 138 -5.78 -10.30 9.09
CA GLY A 138 -5.17 -11.00 7.98
C GLY A 138 -3.85 -10.37 7.53
N PHE A 139 -3.18 -11.03 6.58
CA PHE A 139 -1.88 -10.58 6.06
C PHE A 139 -1.89 -9.15 5.53
N TRP A 140 -3.00 -8.71 4.94
CA TRP A 140 -3.14 -7.33 4.47
C TRP A 140 -3.10 -6.31 5.61
N ARG A 141 -3.88 -6.55 6.68
CA ARG A 141 -3.89 -5.70 7.88
C ARG A 141 -2.51 -5.63 8.55
N ASP A 142 -1.79 -6.76 8.59
CA ASP A 142 -0.42 -6.82 9.11
C ASP A 142 0.55 -6.04 8.22
N SER A 143 0.39 -6.13 6.90
CA SER A 143 1.17 -5.37 5.92
C SER A 143 0.95 -3.87 6.07
N LEU A 144 -0.30 -3.42 6.19
CA LEU A 144 -0.65 -2.03 6.46
C LEU A 144 -0.05 -1.53 7.78
N THR A 145 -0.07 -2.37 8.83
CA THR A 145 0.58 -2.05 10.11
C THR A 145 2.10 -1.87 9.93
N GLY A 146 2.73 -2.79 9.20
CA GLY A 146 4.15 -2.72 8.88
C GLY A 146 4.51 -1.46 8.09
N TRP A 147 3.73 -1.13 7.06
CA TRP A 147 3.95 0.07 6.25
C TRP A 147 3.69 1.36 7.02
N ALA A 148 2.63 1.44 7.82
CA ALA A 148 2.35 2.61 8.65
C ALA A 148 3.50 2.90 9.64
N ILE A 149 3.96 1.88 10.37
CA ILE A 149 4.92 2.07 11.46
C ILE A 149 6.38 2.01 10.99
N SER A 150 6.75 1.03 10.17
CA SER A 150 8.15 0.85 9.78
C SER A 150 8.53 1.76 8.61
N TYR A 151 7.65 1.90 7.61
CA TYR A 151 7.94 2.70 6.43
C TYR A 151 7.57 4.17 6.61
N VAL A 152 6.30 4.50 6.76
CA VAL A 152 5.85 5.89 6.83
C VAL A 152 6.37 6.56 8.10
N TYR A 153 6.08 6.00 9.27
CA TYR A 153 6.58 6.58 10.52
C TYR A 153 8.10 6.41 10.67
N GLY A 154 8.60 5.18 10.60
CA GLY A 154 10.01 4.86 10.86
C GLY A 154 10.98 5.46 9.84
N LEU A 155 10.86 5.08 8.56
CA LEU A 155 11.82 5.47 7.51
C LEU A 155 11.64 6.92 7.03
N LEU A 156 10.42 7.43 6.88
CA LEU A 156 10.19 8.81 6.46
C LEU A 156 10.30 9.84 7.60
N MET A 157 10.74 9.39 8.79
CA MET A 157 10.99 10.23 9.96
C MET A 157 9.82 11.19 10.29
N VAL A 158 8.58 10.69 10.20
CA VAL A 158 7.36 11.44 10.53
C VAL A 158 7.28 11.76 12.03
N GLU A 159 6.88 12.97 12.40
CA GLU A 159 6.78 13.38 13.81
C GLU A 159 5.70 12.62 14.58
N ASP A 160 5.88 12.46 15.89
CA ASP A 160 4.91 11.77 16.77
C ASP A 160 3.56 12.49 16.85
N THR A 161 3.55 13.79 16.55
CA THR A 161 2.40 14.71 16.56
C THR A 161 1.65 14.76 15.22
N VAL A 162 2.11 14.03 14.19
CA VAL A 162 1.62 14.17 12.80
C VAL A 162 0.11 13.99 12.65
N LEU A 163 -0.52 13.18 13.52
CA LEU A 163 -1.96 12.91 13.49
C LEU A 163 -2.73 13.65 14.61
N ASP A 164 -2.14 14.61 15.32
CA ASP A 164 -2.82 15.30 16.44
C ASP A 164 -4.08 16.04 15.97
N SER A 165 -4.03 16.60 14.75
CA SER A 165 -5.15 17.27 14.09
C SER A 165 -6.05 16.32 13.28
N CYS A 166 -5.85 15.01 13.33
CA CYS A 166 -6.76 14.05 12.67
C CYS A 166 -8.10 14.02 13.43
N ASP A 167 -9.20 14.18 12.70
CA ASP A 167 -10.55 14.23 13.27
C ASP A 167 -10.99 12.87 13.85
N GLU A 168 -10.50 11.76 13.28
CA GLU A 168 -10.86 10.42 13.70
C GLU A 168 -10.06 9.98 14.94
N GLU A 169 -10.74 9.93 16.08
CA GLU A 169 -10.13 9.55 17.36
C GLU A 169 -9.50 8.15 17.33
N SER A 170 -10.17 7.18 16.70
CA SER A 170 -9.68 5.80 16.57
C SER A 170 -8.32 5.72 15.86
N VAL A 171 -8.12 6.54 14.82
CA VAL A 171 -6.86 6.65 14.08
C VAL A 171 -5.75 7.19 14.98
N ARG A 172 -6.04 8.27 15.72
CA ARG A 172 -5.07 8.87 16.67
C ARG A 172 -4.68 7.91 17.79
N LEU A 173 -5.67 7.26 18.40
CA LEU A 173 -5.44 6.32 19.49
C LEU A 173 -4.59 5.13 19.04
N TRP A 174 -4.91 4.54 17.89
CA TRP A 174 -4.14 3.45 17.33
C TRP A 174 -2.69 3.86 17.07
N PHE A 175 -2.46 5.03 16.46
CA PHE A 175 -1.11 5.52 16.18
C PHE A 175 -0.30 5.76 17.45
N ASN A 176 -0.89 6.48 18.41
CA ASN A 176 -0.26 6.79 19.70
C ASN A 176 0.12 5.52 20.47
N GLU A 177 -0.76 4.51 20.46
CA GLU A 177 -0.49 3.22 21.08
C GLU A 177 0.69 2.52 20.39
N LYS A 178 0.67 2.43 19.05
CA LYS A 178 1.69 1.73 18.28
C LYS A 178 3.08 2.34 18.42
N ILE A 179 3.18 3.67 18.44
CA ILE A 179 4.47 4.36 18.65
C ILE A 179 4.87 4.44 20.12
N ARG A 180 4.05 3.90 21.04
CA ARG A 180 4.26 3.96 22.49
C ARG A 180 4.41 5.41 22.97
N ARG A 181 3.59 6.32 22.44
CA ARG A 181 3.62 7.74 22.78
C ARG A 181 3.36 7.90 24.28
N GLY A 182 4.20 8.68 24.95
CA GLY A 182 4.16 8.84 26.41
C GLY A 182 4.65 7.63 27.21
N LYS A 183 5.10 6.54 26.56
CA LYS A 183 5.62 5.31 27.19
C LYS A 183 7.07 5.00 26.76
N GLY A 184 7.86 6.04 26.52
CA GLY A 184 9.25 5.94 26.08
C GLY A 184 9.48 5.92 24.56
N GLY A 185 8.40 5.91 23.75
CA GLY A 185 8.49 5.98 22.29
C GLY A 185 9.06 4.70 21.65
N LEU A 186 9.10 4.68 20.31
CA LEU A 186 9.85 3.68 19.56
C LEU A 186 11.27 4.21 19.25
N ASP A 187 12.29 3.36 19.41
CA ASP A 187 13.62 3.69 18.89
C ASP A 187 13.62 3.62 17.37
N ARG A 188 13.77 4.78 16.74
CA ARG A 188 13.78 4.94 15.27
C ARG A 188 15.18 4.94 14.68
N THR A 189 16.22 5.03 15.52
CA THR A 189 17.62 5.09 15.08
C THR A 189 18.16 3.75 14.58
N THR A 190 17.52 2.64 14.93
CA THR A 190 17.89 1.29 14.47
C THR A 190 17.34 0.96 13.08
N VAL A 191 16.27 1.62 12.64
CA VAL A 191 15.67 1.44 11.31
C VAL A 191 16.60 1.99 10.21
N SER A 192 17.27 3.11 10.46
CA SER A 192 18.21 3.73 9.50
C SER A 192 19.60 3.05 9.45
N LYS A 193 20.03 2.38 10.52
CA LYS A 193 21.36 1.71 10.60
C LYS A 193 21.53 0.55 9.62
N ARG A 194 20.44 -0.07 9.12
CA ARG A 194 20.54 -1.12 8.09
C ARG A 194 20.81 -0.58 6.69
N VAL A 195 20.56 0.71 6.43
CA VAL A 195 20.83 1.34 5.12
C VAL A 195 22.32 1.70 4.96
N GLY A 196 23.03 1.97 6.07
CA GLY A 196 24.43 2.40 6.05
C GLY A 196 25.50 1.29 6.03
N LYS A 197 25.14 0.00 6.17
CA LYS A 197 26.13 -1.09 6.26
C LYS A 197 26.53 -1.73 4.91
N GLY A 198 26.14 -1.14 3.78
CA GLY A 198 26.45 -1.64 2.43
C GLY A 198 27.59 -0.92 1.68
N GLN A 199 28.16 0.17 2.22
CA GLN A 199 29.29 0.87 1.62
C GLN A 199 30.42 1.05 2.62
N ALA A 200 31.08 -0.04 2.98
CA ALA A 200 32.48 0.03 3.37
C ALA A 200 33.29 -0.17 2.08
N LEU A 201 33.73 0.94 1.48
CA LEU A 201 34.75 0.97 0.44
C LEU A 201 36.01 0.29 1.00
N THR A 202 36.33 -0.90 0.49
CA THR A 202 37.69 -1.44 0.53
C THR A 202 38.56 -0.60 -0.39
N LYS A 203 39.52 0.12 0.21
CA LYS A 203 40.71 0.62 -0.48
C LYS A 203 41.62 -0.53 -0.88
#